data_AF-U2LKH9-F1
#
_entry.id   AF-U2LKH9-F1
#
_cell.length_a   1.000
_cell.length_b   1.000
_cell.length_c   1.000
_cell.angle_alpha   90.00
_cell.angle_beta   90.00
_cell.angle_gamma   90.00
#
_symmetry.space_group_name_H-M   'P 1'
#
loop_
_entity.id
_entity.type
_entity.pdbx_description
1 polymer ?
#
loop_
_entity_poly.entity_id
_entity_poly.type
_entity_poly.pdbx_seq_one_letter_code
_entity_poly.pdbx_strand_id
1 'polypeptide(L)'
;MIHIQALAVSTAAMLFMPEHIIIGGGIVAMQGYPKHYLEEQIKCNALFPDLKPYFSIKWANLGEAAFLYGGIKIWENAVRH
;
A
#
# COMPACT_ATOMS: atom_id res chain seq x y z
N MET A 1 6.86 -15.70 -1.35
CA MET A 1 6.63 -14.54 -0.45
C MET A 1 5.80 -13.44 -1.11
N ILE A 2 6.18 -12.92 -2.29
CA ILE A 2 5.43 -11.86 -2.99
C ILE A 2 3.98 -12.25 -3.31
N HIS A 3 3.72 -13.50 -3.74
CA HIS A 3 2.35 -13.94 -4.02
C HIS A 3 1.42 -13.84 -2.79
N ILE A 4 1.94 -14.08 -1.58
CA ILE A 4 1.17 -13.94 -0.33
C ILE A 4 0.90 -12.48 -0.02
N GLN A 5 1.90 -11.60 -0.22
CA GLN A 5 1.73 -10.15 -0.07
C GLN A 5 0.72 -9.60 -1.07
N ALA A 6 0.83 -10.01 -2.33
CA ALA A 6 -0.11 -9.65 -3.38
C ALA A 6 -1.53 -10.11 -3.04
N LEU A 7 -1.69 -11.36 -2.59
CA LEU A 7 -3.00 -11.89 -2.18
C LEU A 7 -3.58 -11.07 -1.02
N ALA A 8 -2.80 -10.78 0.02
CA ALA A 8 -3.26 -10.00 1.17
C ALA A 8 -3.72 -8.59 0.77
N VAL A 9 -2.92 -7.89 -0.05
CA VAL A 9 -3.27 -6.55 -0.54
C VAL A 9 -4.50 -6.58 -1.43
N SER A 10 -4.62 -7.59 -2.30
CA SER A 10 -5.76 -7.72 -3.21
C SER A 10 -7.05 -8.00 -2.45
N THR A 11 -7.01 -8.88 -1.45
CA THR A 11 -8.15 -9.14 -0.57
C THR A 11 -8.61 -7.86 0.12
N ALA A 12 -7.68 -7.08 0.68
CA ALA A 12 -8.02 -5.79 1.29
C ALA A 12 -8.62 -4.82 0.25
N ALA A 13 -8.05 -4.73 -0.95
CA ALA A 13 -8.56 -3.89 -2.02
C ALA A 13 -10.00 -4.28 -2.43
N MET A 14 -10.32 -5.57 -2.45
CA MET A 14 -11.68 -6.05 -2.76
C MET A 14 -12.66 -5.79 -1.62
N LEU A 15 -12.22 -5.83 -0.37
CA LEU A 15 -13.09 -5.57 0.79
C LEU A 15 -13.41 -4.09 0.96
N PHE A 16 -12.43 -3.21 0.75
CA PHE A 16 -12.56 -1.79 1.05
C PHE A 16 -12.78 -0.91 -0.18
N MET A 17 -12.54 -1.44 -1.39
CA MET A 17 -12.66 -0.72 -2.67
C MET A 17 -12.02 0.70 -2.65
N PRO A 18 -10.75 0.84 -2.23
CA PRO A 18 -10.14 2.15 -2.11
C PRO A 18 -9.77 2.74 -3.48
N GLU A 19 -9.77 4.08 -3.60
CA GLU A 19 -9.21 4.76 -4.78
C GLU A 19 -7.67 4.67 -4.86
N HIS A 20 -7.02 4.55 -3.70
CA HIS A 20 -5.57 4.53 -3.58
C HIS A 20 -5.08 3.46 -2.61
N ILE A 21 -4.07 2.69 -3.04
CA ILE A 21 -3.32 1.75 -2.22
C ILE A 21 -1.92 2.31 -2.04
N ILE A 22 -1.47 2.50 -0.80
CA ILE A 22 -0.12 2.96 -0.48
C ILE A 22 0.66 1.81 0.16
N ILE A 23 1.72 1.37 -0.51
CA ILE A 23 2.65 0.35 0.00
C ILE A 23 3.77 1.06 0.77
N GLY A 24 3.88 0.77 2.07
CA GLY A 24 4.86 1.37 2.99
C GLY A 24 5.80 0.36 3.66
N GLY A 25 6.46 0.79 4.74
CA GLY A 25 7.37 -0.06 5.52
C GLY A 25 8.77 -0.20 4.92
N GLY A 26 9.60 -1.06 5.55
CA GLY A 26 11.00 -1.26 5.14
C GLY A 26 11.18 -1.78 3.72
N ILE A 27 10.18 -2.48 3.16
CA ILE A 27 10.22 -3.02 1.80
C ILE A 27 10.38 -1.95 0.71
N VAL A 28 9.99 -0.71 1.00
CA VAL A 28 10.14 0.41 0.06
C VAL A 28 11.61 0.72 -0.21
N ALA A 29 12.48 0.57 0.81
CA ALA A 29 13.91 0.87 0.75
C ALA A 29 14.76 -0.36 0.38
N MET A 30 14.19 -1.55 0.31
CA MET A 30 14.92 -2.77 -0.02
C MET A 30 15.39 -2.76 -1.48
N GLN A 31 16.70 -2.74 -1.69
CA GLN A 31 17.29 -2.83 -3.02
C GLN A 31 16.94 -4.18 -3.66
N GLY A 32 16.52 -4.15 -4.93
CA GLY A 32 16.13 -5.34 -5.68
C GLY A 32 14.75 -5.90 -5.33
N TYR A 33 13.99 -5.26 -4.43
CA TYR A 33 12.61 -5.67 -4.18
C TYR A 33 11.76 -5.46 -5.46
N PRO A 34 11.02 -6.48 -5.93
CA PRO A 34 10.38 -6.44 -7.24
C PRO A 34 9.02 -5.72 -7.17
N LYS A 35 9.08 -4.39 -7.03
CA LYS A 35 7.92 -3.49 -6.88
C LYS A 35 6.89 -3.69 -7.99
N HIS A 36 7.34 -3.65 -9.24
CA HIS A 36 6.48 -3.81 -10.41
C HIS A 36 5.78 -5.18 -10.43
N TYR A 37 6.50 -6.24 -10.08
CA TYR A 37 5.91 -7.58 -10.05
C TYR A 37 4.84 -7.68 -8.96
N LEU A 38 5.06 -7.10 -7.78
CA LEU A 38 4.03 -7.04 -6.74
C LEU A 38 2.78 -6.31 -7.25
N GLU A 39 2.93 -5.15 -7.89
CA GLU A 39 1.82 -4.37 -8.44
C GLU A 39 1.00 -5.15 -9.47
N GLU A 40 1.67 -5.86 -10.38
CA GLU A 40 1.01 -6.73 -11.36
C GLU A 40 0.24 -7.84 -10.68
N GLN A 41 0.86 -8.53 -9.72
CA GLN A 41 0.20 -9.63 -9.01
C GLN A 41 -1.02 -9.15 -8.21
N ILE A 42 -0.96 -7.94 -7.63
CA ILE A 42 -2.13 -7.33 -6.95
C ILE A 42 -3.27 -7.13 -7.95
N LYS A 43 -2.98 -6.60 -9.15
CA LYS A 43 -3.98 -6.39 -10.20
C LYS A 43 -4.52 -7.69 -10.78
N CYS A 44 -3.70 -8.73 -10.89
CA CYS A 44 -4.11 -10.05 -11.37
C CYS A 44 -5.05 -10.78 -10.40
N ASN A 45 -4.87 -10.58 -9.11
CA ASN A 45 -5.69 -11.17 -8.07
C ASN A 45 -7.04 -10.45 -7.87
N ALA A 46 -7.28 -9.31 -8.52
CA ALA A 46 -8.55 -8.62 -8.46
C ALA A 46 -9.65 -9.46 -9.14
N LEU A 47 -10.67 -9.85 -8.37
CA LEU A 47 -11.75 -10.73 -8.81
C LEU A 47 -12.67 -10.11 -9.86
N PHE A 48 -12.73 -8.78 -9.90
CA PHE A 48 -13.56 -8.04 -10.82
C PHE A 48 -12.68 -7.39 -11.90
N PRO A 49 -12.81 -7.80 -13.17
CA PRO A 49 -12.07 -7.18 -14.28
C PRO A 49 -12.24 -5.66 -14.32
N ASP A 50 -13.42 -5.19 -13.91
CA ASP A 50 -13.82 -3.79 -13.90
C ASP A 50 -13.23 -2.98 -12.75
N LEU A 51 -12.57 -3.61 -11.75
CA LEU A 51 -11.90 -2.93 -10.63
C LEU A 51 -10.46 -2.53 -10.96
N LYS A 52 -9.87 -3.07 -12.05
CA LYS A 52 -8.52 -2.72 -12.51
C LYS A 52 -8.30 -1.22 -12.79
N PRO A 53 -9.31 -0.42 -13.24
CA PRO A 53 -9.20 1.02 -13.37
C PRO A 53 -9.40 1.81 -12.07
N TYR A 54 -9.92 1.20 -10.99
CA TYR A 54 -10.45 1.95 -9.84
C TYR A 54 -9.44 2.26 -8.74
N PHE A 55 -8.32 1.54 -8.65
CA PHE A 55 -7.31 1.82 -7.63
C PHE A 55 -5.92 2.06 -8.22
N SER A 56 -5.27 3.12 -7.75
CA SER A 56 -3.84 3.36 -8.06
C SER A 56 -2.97 2.77 -6.95
N ILE A 57 -1.91 2.06 -7.32
CA ILE A 57 -0.88 1.62 -6.35
C ILE A 57 0.23 2.66 -6.32
N LYS A 58 0.59 3.13 -5.12
CA LYS A 58 1.66 4.09 -4.88
C LYS A 58 2.60 3.56 -3.79
N TRP A 59 3.82 4.04 -3.78
CA TRP A 59 4.83 3.71 -2.78
C TRP A 59 4.99 4.86 -1.80
N ALA A 60 5.03 4.57 -0.51
CA ALA A 60 5.19 5.60 0.51
C ALA A 60 6.56 6.29 0.38
N ASN A 61 6.57 7.61 0.14
CA ASN A 61 7.82 8.38 0.02
C ASN A 61 8.72 8.27 1.26
N LEU A 62 8.11 8.13 2.44
CA LEU A 62 8.83 7.98 3.70
C LEU A 62 9.17 6.52 4.05
N GLY A 63 8.67 5.54 3.27
CA GLY A 63 8.90 4.12 3.50
C GLY A 63 8.59 3.70 4.94
N GLU A 64 9.61 3.21 5.64
CA GLU A 64 9.54 2.83 7.05
C GLU A 64 9.31 4.03 7.99
N ALA A 65 9.89 5.20 7.71
CA ALA A 65 9.75 6.38 8.57
C ALA A 65 8.32 6.97 8.61
N ALA A 66 7.40 6.46 7.77
CA ALA A 66 6.01 6.91 7.71
C ALA A 66 5.29 6.80 9.07
N PHE A 67 5.57 5.77 9.88
CA PHE A 67 4.90 5.60 11.17
C PHE A 67 5.30 6.70 12.17
N LEU A 68 6.59 7.08 12.24
CA LEU A 68 7.07 8.15 13.11
C LEU A 68 6.48 9.49 12.69
N TYR A 69 6.54 9.80 11.39
CA TYR A 69 6.00 11.04 10.87
C TYR A 69 4.50 11.17 11.15
N GLY A 70 3.73 10.12 10.89
CA GLY A 70 2.29 10.09 11.18
C GLY A 70 1.99 10.25 12.67
N GLY A 71 2.73 9.56 13.54
CA GLY A 71 2.57 9.66 14.98
C GLY A 71 2.80 11.08 15.51
N ILE A 72 3.88 11.73 15.06
CA ILE A 72 4.16 13.13 15.42
C ILE A 72 3.02 14.05 14.95
N LYS A 73 2.52 13.88 13.72
CA LYS A 73 1.42 14.72 13.19
C LYS A 73 0.11 14.54 13.94
N ILE A 74 -0.22 13.31 14.32
CA ILE A 74 -1.42 13.04 15.12
C ILE A 74 -1.27 13.67 16.50
N TRP A 75 -0.11 13.53 17.15
CA TRP A 75 0.17 14.15 18.45
C TRP A 75 0.10 15.68 18.40
N GLU A 76 0.76 16.31 17.42
CA GLU A 76 0.71 17.76 17.21
C GLU A 76 -0.74 18.28 17.07
N ASN A 77 -1.59 17.53 16.37
CA ASN A 77 -3.01 17.89 16.22
C ASN A 77 -3.80 17.67 17.52
N ALA A 78 -3.51 16.63 18.28
CA ALA A 78 -4.22 16.30 19.52
C ALA A 78 -3.94 17.31 20.65
N VAL A 79 -2.73 17.88 20.71
CA VAL A 79 -2.34 18.84 21.77
C VAL A 79 -2.74 20.29 21.43
N ARG A 80 -3.07 20.57 20.16
CA ARG A 80 -3.57 21.88 19.71
C ARG A 80 -5.08 22.07 19.93
N HIS A 81 -5.79 21.03 20.37
CA HIS A 81 -7.20 21.02 20.75
C HIS A 81 -7.35 20.67 22.23
#